data_AF-A0A956IF95-F1
#
_entry.id   AF-A0A956IF95-F1
#
_cell.length_a   1.000
_cell.length_b   1.000
_cell.length_c   1.000
_cell.angle_alpha   90.00
_cell.angle_beta   90.00
_cell.angle_gamma   90.00
#
_symmetry.space_group_name_H-M   'P 1'
#
loop_
_entity.id
_entity.type
_entity.pdbx_description
1 polymer ?
#
loop_
_entity_poly.entity_id
_entity_poly.type
_entity_poly.pdbx_seq_one_letter_code
_entity_poly.pdbx_strand_id
1 'polypeptide(L)'
;MQEKAGGKRGILATIGLLFGVVTLGVAGLGAINTAFDLHLAISTYGASAPLPDSWEIVLGVAAVGVLILALTFFGSTVARIFRAAKGRPLVRIGIVLGALVLLVLAGRGLQMAALVSTYGSMLAYYCTDEGTVEDVKEELAKGPAPEALDRCLYRTAQWGRTDLLEVVVKAGADFRDASSPEAERFCVLRGAGVDAAYVAKAAALGATPESCSKSEDLVHYRVSASSQRDDDETAAIVTALVGAGWSATSHPDFSEETPLELARNKKMPKTVAALESATASR
;
A
#
# COMPACT_ATOMS: atom_id res chain seq x y z
N MET A 1 55.41 20.71 -3.99
CA MET A 1 54.95 19.49 -3.31
C MET A 1 53.67 19.81 -2.56
N GLN A 2 52.53 19.32 -3.04
CA GLN A 2 51.24 19.46 -2.35
C GLN A 2 51.22 18.53 -1.14
N GLU A 3 51.24 19.10 0.06
CA GLU A 3 50.98 18.36 1.29
C GLU A 3 49.47 18.05 1.35
N LYS A 4 49.11 16.78 1.08
CA LYS A 4 47.75 16.29 1.26
C LYS A 4 47.37 16.46 2.73
N ALA A 5 46.53 17.45 3.03
CA ALA A 5 45.84 17.57 4.31
C ALA A 5 44.85 16.39 4.47
N GLY A 6 45.38 15.24 4.90
CA GLY A 6 44.63 14.08 5.33
C GLY A 6 43.92 14.39 6.64
N GLY A 7 42.78 15.10 6.55
CA GLY A 7 41.94 15.35 7.71
C GLY A 7 41.51 14.02 8.34
N LYS A 8 42.04 13.72 9.53
CA LYS A 8 41.68 12.52 10.31
C LYS A 8 40.16 12.44 10.44
N ARG A 9 39.56 11.46 9.79
CA ARG A 9 38.13 11.13 9.96
C ARG A 9 37.94 10.65 11.40
N GLY A 10 36.88 11.12 12.06
CA GLY A 10 36.57 10.69 13.43
C GLY A 10 36.23 9.21 13.48
N ILE A 11 36.54 8.53 14.58
CA ILE A 11 36.35 7.08 14.76
C ILE A 11 34.92 6.65 14.40
N LEU A 12 33.92 7.41 14.82
CA LEU A 12 32.51 7.15 14.50
C LEU A 12 32.22 7.17 12.99
N ALA A 13 32.85 8.08 12.24
CA ALA A 13 32.69 8.14 10.78
C ALA A 13 33.39 6.96 10.09
N THR A 14 34.54 6.52 10.61
CA THR A 14 35.22 5.32 10.10
C THR A 14 34.38 4.06 10.37
N ILE A 15 33.82 3.94 11.58
CA ILE A 15 32.92 2.84 11.95
C ILE A 15 31.68 2.84 11.03
N GLY A 16 31.01 3.99 10.88
CA GLY A 16 29.83 4.10 9.99
C GLY A 16 30.14 3.71 8.55
N LEU A 17 31.29 4.15 7.99
CA LEU A 17 31.72 3.74 6.65
C LEU A 17 31.95 2.23 6.55
N LEU A 18 32.62 1.63 7.53
CA LEU A 18 32.87 0.19 7.54
C LEU A 18 31.57 -0.61 7.62
N PHE A 19 30.65 -0.23 8.51
CA PHE A 19 29.34 -0.86 8.59
C PHE A 19 28.58 -0.73 7.27
N GLY A 20 28.49 0.47 6.68
CA GLY A 20 27.82 0.65 5.40
C GLY A 20 28.40 -0.18 4.26
N VAL A 21 29.74 -0.27 4.17
CA VAL A 21 30.43 -1.11 3.17
C VAL A 21 30.18 -2.60 3.43
N VAL A 22 30.26 -3.06 4.67
CA VAL A 22 29.98 -4.47 5.02
C VAL A 22 28.54 -4.82 4.69
N THR A 23 27.58 -3.95 5.02
CA THR A 23 26.16 -4.14 4.69
C THR A 23 25.96 -4.25 3.17
N LEU A 24 26.60 -3.39 2.37
CA LEU A 24 26.57 -3.51 0.90
C LEU A 24 27.25 -4.79 0.40
N GLY A 25 28.30 -5.24 1.06
CA GLY A 25 28.94 -6.54 0.78
C GLY A 25 27.98 -7.71 1.01
N VAL A 26 27.24 -7.70 2.13
CA VAL A 26 26.20 -8.70 2.43
C VAL A 26 25.09 -8.65 1.39
N ALA A 27 24.64 -7.46 0.98
CA ALA A 27 23.64 -7.32 -0.08
C ALA A 27 24.15 -7.86 -1.42
N GLY A 28 25.40 -7.58 -1.80
CA GLY A 28 26.01 -8.10 -3.02
C GLY A 28 26.13 -9.63 -3.02
N LEU A 29 26.53 -10.22 -1.88
CA LEU A 29 26.54 -11.68 -1.71
C LEU A 29 25.13 -12.27 -1.73
N GLY A 30 24.15 -11.59 -1.15
CA GLY A 30 22.73 -11.97 -1.21
C GLY A 30 22.16 -11.90 -2.63
N ALA A 31 22.55 -10.91 -3.43
CA ALA A 31 22.15 -10.81 -4.84
C ALA A 31 22.67 -12.01 -5.65
N ILE A 32 23.93 -12.42 -5.42
CA ILE A 32 24.50 -13.63 -6.03
C ILE A 32 23.77 -14.87 -5.52
N ASN A 33 23.51 -14.95 -4.21
CA ASN A 33 22.79 -16.07 -3.61
C ASN A 33 21.38 -16.25 -4.20
N THR A 34 20.66 -15.14 -4.40
CA THR A 34 19.30 -15.11 -4.96
C THR A 34 19.31 -15.37 -6.47
N ALA A 35 20.25 -14.80 -7.22
CA ALA A 35 20.32 -14.94 -8.68
C ALA A 35 20.67 -16.38 -9.12
N PHE A 36 21.40 -17.12 -8.30
CA PHE A 36 21.88 -18.47 -8.61
C PHE A 36 21.30 -19.56 -7.69
N ASP A 37 20.37 -19.22 -6.80
CA ASP A 37 19.70 -20.13 -5.85
C ASP A 37 20.69 -20.99 -5.03
N LEU A 38 21.70 -20.34 -4.44
CA LEU A 38 22.87 -21.03 -3.86
C LEU A 38 22.73 -21.40 -2.37
N HIS A 39 21.62 -21.02 -1.72
CA HIS A 39 21.34 -21.22 -0.28
C HIS A 39 22.54 -21.00 0.66
N LEU A 40 23.32 -19.95 0.39
CA LEU A 40 24.55 -19.63 1.11
C LEU A 40 24.27 -19.10 2.52
N ALA A 41 25.20 -19.35 3.43
CA ALA A 41 25.19 -18.81 4.77
C ALA A 41 26.58 -18.27 5.15
N ILE A 42 26.61 -17.15 5.88
CA ILE A 42 27.84 -16.68 6.52
C ILE A 42 27.98 -17.43 7.84
N SER A 43 29.09 -18.14 8.01
CA SER A 43 29.44 -18.78 9.27
C SER A 43 30.64 -18.08 9.92
N THR A 44 30.53 -17.89 11.24
CA THR A 44 31.65 -17.48 12.10
C THR A 44 31.63 -18.37 13.33
N TYR A 45 32.78 -18.75 13.88
CA TYR A 45 32.96 -19.63 15.06
C TYR A 45 31.72 -19.74 15.98
N GLY A 46 30.87 -20.74 15.73
CA GLY A 46 29.69 -21.06 16.55
C GLY A 46 28.32 -20.52 16.11
N ALA A 47 28.22 -19.70 15.05
CA ALA A 47 26.96 -19.19 14.52
C ALA A 47 26.94 -19.18 12.99
N SER A 48 25.82 -19.62 12.39
CA SER A 48 25.52 -19.45 10.97
C SER A 48 24.34 -18.49 10.82
N ALA A 49 24.48 -17.53 9.91
CA ALA A 49 23.39 -16.66 9.48
C ALA A 49 23.16 -16.88 7.98
N PRO A 50 21.93 -17.27 7.56
CA PRO A 50 21.62 -17.40 6.14
C PRO A 50 21.78 -16.04 5.44
N LEU A 51 22.29 -16.07 4.22
CA LEU A 51 22.33 -14.88 3.37
C LEU A 51 20.93 -14.58 2.81
N PRO A 52 20.65 -13.32 2.45
CA PRO A 52 19.42 -12.97 1.73
C PRO A 52 19.19 -13.89 0.52
N ASP A 53 17.98 -14.39 0.38
CA ASP A 53 17.53 -15.35 -0.65
C ASP A 53 16.37 -14.82 -1.49
N SER A 54 15.94 -13.58 -1.24
CA SER A 54 14.94 -12.88 -2.03
C SER A 54 15.39 -11.48 -2.39
N TRP A 55 14.97 -11.00 -3.57
CA TRP A 55 15.33 -9.68 -4.07
C TRP A 55 14.86 -8.55 -3.16
N GLU A 56 13.74 -8.73 -2.46
CA GLU A 56 13.20 -7.78 -1.49
C GLU A 56 14.17 -7.59 -0.31
N ILE A 57 14.68 -8.69 0.27
CA ILE A 57 15.64 -8.63 1.37
C ILE A 57 16.97 -8.05 0.87
N VAL A 58 17.44 -8.45 -0.32
CA VAL A 58 18.67 -7.92 -0.93
C VAL A 58 18.59 -6.40 -1.10
N LEU A 59 17.50 -5.90 -1.67
CA LEU A 59 17.30 -4.47 -1.89
C LEU A 59 17.15 -3.72 -0.57
N GLY A 60 16.44 -4.29 0.42
CA GLY A 60 16.32 -3.72 1.76
C GLY A 60 17.67 -3.55 2.44
N VAL A 61 18.51 -4.60 2.44
CA VAL A 61 19.86 -4.55 3.02
C VAL A 61 20.74 -3.55 2.26
N ALA A 62 20.68 -3.52 0.92
CA ALA A 62 21.42 -2.55 0.12
C ALA A 62 21.03 -1.10 0.46
N ALA A 63 19.73 -0.82 0.59
CA ALA A 63 19.22 0.51 0.93
C ALA A 63 19.73 0.98 2.31
N VAL A 64 19.76 0.09 3.30
CA VAL A 64 20.34 0.39 4.63
C VAL A 64 21.82 0.73 4.53
N GLY A 65 22.59 -0.06 3.75
CA GLY A 65 24.01 0.21 3.51
C GLY A 65 24.26 1.58 2.88
N VAL A 66 23.50 1.93 1.82
CA VAL A 66 23.56 3.26 1.18
C VAL A 66 23.19 4.37 2.17
N LEU A 67 22.14 4.19 2.96
CA LEU A 67 21.70 5.17 3.95
C LEU A 67 22.77 5.46 5.01
N ILE A 68 23.41 4.41 5.55
CA ILE A 68 24.50 4.55 6.52
C ILE A 68 25.67 5.35 5.91
N LEU A 69 26.06 5.04 4.68
CA LEU A 69 27.13 5.78 4.00
C LEU A 69 26.76 7.24 3.75
N ALA A 70 25.53 7.51 3.29
CA ALA A 70 25.03 8.84 3.04
C ALA A 70 25.01 9.70 4.32
N LEU A 71 24.46 9.18 5.41
CA LEU A 71 24.43 9.85 6.71
C LEU A 71 25.83 10.08 7.28
N THR A 72 26.73 9.12 7.10
CA THR A 72 28.13 9.24 7.55
C THR A 72 28.87 10.34 6.77
N PHE A 73 28.67 10.42 5.45
CA PHE A 73 29.25 11.48 4.62
C PHE A 73 28.66 12.85 4.94
N PHE A 74 27.34 12.92 5.12
CA PHE A 74 26.62 14.13 5.52
C PHE A 74 27.12 14.65 6.86
N GLY A 75 27.12 13.82 7.90
CA GLY A 75 27.61 14.18 9.24
C GLY A 75 29.08 14.61 9.22
N SER A 76 29.93 13.94 8.44
CA SER A 76 31.33 14.33 8.25
C SER A 76 31.48 15.71 7.60
N THR A 77 30.61 16.03 6.65
CA THR A 77 30.59 17.33 5.97
C THR A 77 30.10 18.43 6.90
N VAL A 78 29.00 18.23 7.63
CA VAL A 78 28.50 19.16 8.65
C VAL A 78 29.58 19.42 9.71
N ALA A 79 30.22 18.36 10.21
CA ALA A 79 31.29 18.49 11.21
C ALA A 79 32.52 19.27 10.68
N ARG A 80 32.82 19.19 9.38
CA ARG A 80 33.89 19.97 8.75
C ARG A 80 33.53 21.45 8.69
N ILE A 81 32.32 21.77 8.22
CA ILE A 81 31.83 23.15 8.10
C ILE A 81 31.72 23.80 9.50
N PHE A 82 31.18 23.06 10.48
CA PHE A 82 31.08 23.52 11.87
C PHE A 82 32.45 23.84 12.49
N ARG A 83 33.46 22.98 12.25
CA ARG A 83 34.83 23.21 12.70
C ARG A 83 35.46 24.42 12.01
N ALA A 84 35.22 24.61 10.71
CA ALA A 84 35.69 25.77 9.96
C ALA A 84 35.09 27.09 10.47
N ALA A 85 33.87 27.08 11.00
CA ALA A 85 33.21 28.23 11.61
C ALA A 85 33.70 28.58 13.05
N LYS A 86 34.95 28.24 13.40
CA LYS A 86 35.52 28.53 14.73
C LYS A 86 35.56 30.03 14.98
N GLY A 87 35.14 30.45 16.18
CA GLY A 87 35.06 31.86 16.58
C GLY A 87 33.81 32.60 16.09
N ARG A 88 32.92 31.95 15.33
CA ARG A 88 31.66 32.55 14.82
C ARG A 88 30.44 31.81 15.39
N PRO A 89 29.99 32.12 16.64
CA PRO A 89 28.97 31.33 17.33
C PRO A 89 27.62 31.31 16.61
N LEU A 90 27.16 32.44 16.07
CA LEU A 90 25.91 32.51 15.30
C LEU A 90 25.94 31.63 14.05
N VAL A 91 27.07 31.57 13.36
CA VAL A 91 27.24 30.72 12.17
C VAL A 91 27.19 29.24 12.54
N ARG A 92 27.76 28.87 13.69
CA ARG A 92 27.71 27.49 14.21
C ARG A 92 26.29 27.04 14.54
N ILE A 93 25.50 27.90 15.17
CA ILE A 93 24.08 27.64 15.45
C ILE A 93 23.34 27.44 14.12
N GLY A 94 23.55 28.34 13.15
CA GLY A 94 22.94 28.23 11.82
C GLY A 94 23.28 26.92 11.09
N ILE A 95 24.53 26.44 11.19
CA ILE A 95 24.96 25.17 10.59
C ILE A 95 24.21 23.98 11.22
N VAL A 96 24.09 23.95 12.54
CA VAL A 96 23.39 22.85 13.24
C VAL A 96 21.90 22.87 12.91
N LEU A 97 21.25 24.03 12.99
CA LEU A 97 19.84 24.17 12.64
C LEU A 97 19.59 23.81 11.16
N GLY A 98 20.42 24.27 10.25
CA GLY A 98 20.32 23.92 8.83
C GLY A 98 20.48 22.40 8.60
N ALA A 99 21.43 21.76 9.29
CA ALA A 99 21.59 20.31 9.21
C ALA A 99 20.36 19.56 9.75
N LEU A 100 19.76 20.02 10.86
CA LEU A 100 18.53 19.44 11.40
C LEU A 100 17.36 19.59 10.44
N VAL A 101 17.17 20.78 9.87
CA VAL A 101 16.11 21.02 8.87
C VAL A 101 16.29 20.10 7.66
N LEU A 102 17.53 19.96 7.14
CA LEU A 102 17.81 19.05 6.03
C LEU A 102 17.51 17.59 6.38
N LEU A 103 17.85 17.14 7.58
CA LEU A 103 17.54 15.77 8.03
C LEU A 103 16.02 15.55 8.15
N VAL A 104 15.27 16.52 8.67
CA VAL A 104 13.80 16.45 8.75
C VAL A 104 13.19 16.39 7.35
N LEU A 105 13.63 17.24 6.42
CA LEU A 105 13.14 17.25 5.05
C LEU A 105 13.48 15.95 4.31
N ALA A 106 14.71 15.45 4.46
CA ALA A 106 15.13 14.19 3.86
C ALA A 106 14.36 12.99 4.44
N GLY A 107 14.17 12.96 5.76
CA GLY A 107 13.40 11.91 6.44
C GLY A 107 11.93 11.91 6.01
N ARG A 108 11.29 13.08 5.94
CA ARG A 108 9.93 13.24 5.40
C ARG A 108 9.85 12.81 3.93
N GLY A 109 10.83 13.19 3.11
CA GLY A 109 10.89 12.78 1.71
C GLY A 109 10.98 11.26 1.55
N LEU A 110 11.80 10.59 2.36
CA LEU A 110 11.93 9.13 2.35
C LEU A 110 10.65 8.43 2.80
N GLN A 111 10.00 8.95 3.85
CA GLN A 111 8.72 8.43 4.33
C GLN A 111 7.65 8.52 3.23
N MET A 112 7.54 9.67 2.57
CA MET A 112 6.59 9.86 1.46
C MET A 112 6.90 8.94 0.28
N ALA A 113 8.18 8.77 -0.07
CA ALA A 113 8.59 7.85 -1.12
C ALA A 113 8.23 6.39 -0.78
N ALA A 114 8.40 5.98 0.48
CA ALA A 114 8.00 4.66 0.95
C ALA A 114 6.49 4.47 0.84
N LEU A 115 5.69 5.43 1.31
CA LEU A 115 4.23 5.38 1.21
C LEU A 115 3.77 5.33 -0.27
N VAL A 116 4.32 6.19 -1.12
CA VAL A 116 4.00 6.17 -2.56
C VAL A 116 4.43 4.86 -3.21
N SER A 117 5.55 4.26 -2.81
CA SER A 117 5.97 2.97 -3.33
C SER A 117 5.04 1.83 -2.89
N THR A 118 4.52 1.86 -1.67
CA THR A 118 3.64 0.82 -1.13
C THR A 118 2.19 0.95 -1.62
N TYR A 119 1.67 2.18 -1.66
CA TYR A 119 0.28 2.44 -2.00
C TYR A 119 0.08 2.90 -3.45
N GLY A 120 1.16 3.17 -4.17
CA GLY A 120 1.17 3.66 -5.55
C GLY A 120 0.92 5.16 -5.70
N SER A 121 0.36 5.83 -4.69
CA SER A 121 0.21 7.29 -4.62
C SER A 121 -0.10 7.74 -3.18
N MET A 122 0.16 9.01 -2.87
CA MET A 122 -0.28 9.61 -1.60
C MET A 122 -1.80 9.65 -1.50
N LEU A 123 -2.48 9.92 -2.61
CA LEU A 123 -3.93 9.88 -2.68
C LEU A 123 -4.45 8.50 -2.23
N ALA A 124 -3.91 7.41 -2.77
CA ALA A 124 -4.33 6.07 -2.38
C ALA A 124 -4.04 5.75 -0.92
N TYR A 125 -2.92 6.25 -0.36
CA TYR A 125 -2.63 6.15 1.06
C TYR A 125 -3.68 6.87 1.91
N TYR A 126 -4.05 8.11 1.58
CA TYR A 126 -5.09 8.83 2.33
C TYR A 126 -6.50 8.24 2.16
N CYS A 127 -6.72 7.41 1.14
CA CYS A 127 -7.97 6.67 0.97
C CYS A 127 -8.05 5.38 1.81
N THR A 128 -7.05 5.08 2.66
CA THR A 128 -7.15 4.05 3.73
C THR A 128 -7.79 4.63 4.99
N ASP A 129 -7.69 3.95 6.13
CA ASP A 129 -8.08 4.46 7.46
C ASP A 129 -7.23 5.63 7.99
N GLU A 130 -6.10 5.94 7.37
CA GLU A 130 -5.13 6.95 7.86
C GLU A 130 -5.45 8.38 7.43
N GLY A 131 -6.15 8.59 6.30
CA GLY A 131 -6.41 9.92 5.75
C GLY A 131 -7.79 10.49 6.09
N THR A 132 -7.85 11.81 6.27
CA THR A 132 -9.11 12.55 6.40
C THR A 132 -9.73 12.85 5.03
N VAL A 133 -11.00 13.26 5.02
CA VAL A 133 -11.65 13.73 3.78
C VAL A 133 -10.93 14.95 3.21
N GLU A 134 -10.39 15.80 4.09
CA GLU A 134 -9.62 16.98 3.75
C GLU A 134 -8.29 16.62 3.08
N ASP A 135 -7.53 15.65 3.62
CA ASP A 135 -6.29 15.18 3.02
C ASP A 135 -6.52 14.64 1.59
N VAL A 136 -7.61 13.89 1.39
CA VAL A 136 -8.01 13.39 0.07
C VAL A 136 -8.34 14.55 -0.86
N LYS A 137 -9.11 15.56 -0.43
CA LYS A 137 -9.42 16.74 -1.25
C LYS A 137 -8.16 17.53 -1.61
N GLU A 138 -7.20 17.65 -0.71
CA GLU A 138 -5.92 18.33 -0.97
C GLU A 138 -5.10 17.59 -2.03
N GLU A 139 -5.03 16.26 -1.98
CA GLU A 139 -4.35 15.48 -3.02
C GLU A 139 -5.11 15.54 -4.36
N LEU A 140 -6.43 15.50 -4.35
CA LEU A 140 -7.26 15.63 -5.56
C LEU A 140 -7.05 16.99 -6.23
N ALA A 141 -6.85 18.06 -5.47
CA ALA A 141 -6.58 19.40 -5.99
C ALA A 141 -5.26 19.50 -6.78
N LYS A 142 -4.35 18.52 -6.63
CA LYS A 142 -3.09 18.45 -7.38
C LYS A 142 -3.26 17.86 -8.79
N GLY A 143 -4.47 17.41 -9.16
CA GLY A 143 -4.75 16.79 -10.44
C GLY A 143 -4.10 15.42 -10.58
N PRO A 144 -4.48 14.44 -9.73
CA PRO A 144 -3.92 13.10 -9.77
C PRO A 144 -4.23 12.41 -11.10
N ALA A 145 -3.31 11.55 -11.54
CA ALA A 145 -3.51 10.73 -12.73
C ALA A 145 -4.65 9.70 -12.51
N PRO A 146 -5.31 9.22 -13.59
CA PRO A 146 -6.38 8.23 -13.49
C PRO A 146 -6.01 6.99 -12.67
N GLU A 147 -4.76 6.51 -12.78
CA GLU A 147 -4.27 5.34 -12.04
C GLU A 147 -4.28 5.58 -10.52
N ALA A 148 -4.06 6.82 -10.09
CA ALA A 148 -4.11 7.17 -8.67
C ALA A 148 -5.55 7.29 -8.14
N LEU A 149 -6.50 7.70 -8.99
CA LEU A 149 -7.92 7.75 -8.68
C LEU A 149 -8.50 6.33 -8.55
N ASP A 150 -8.20 5.45 -9.51
CA ASP A 150 -8.64 4.05 -9.48
C ASP A 150 -8.07 3.31 -8.26
N ARG A 151 -6.78 3.50 -7.96
CA ARG A 151 -6.17 2.97 -6.72
C ARG A 151 -6.84 3.52 -5.47
N CYS A 152 -7.15 4.81 -5.41
CA CYS A 152 -7.85 5.38 -4.26
C CYS A 152 -9.25 4.76 -4.10
N LEU A 153 -10.03 4.63 -5.18
CA LEU A 153 -11.35 4.00 -5.15
C LEU A 153 -11.28 2.53 -4.71
N TYR A 154 -10.22 1.82 -5.09
CA TYR A 154 -9.96 0.49 -4.53
C TYR A 154 -9.72 0.52 -3.02
N ARG A 155 -8.89 1.46 -2.54
CA ARG A 155 -8.59 1.57 -1.10
C ARG A 155 -9.82 1.96 -0.30
N THR A 156 -10.71 2.79 -0.82
CA THR A 156 -11.96 3.10 -0.13
C THR A 156 -12.80 1.84 0.08
N ALA A 157 -12.83 0.92 -0.88
CA ALA A 157 -13.53 -0.35 -0.73
C ALA A 157 -12.81 -1.31 0.22
N GLN A 158 -11.48 -1.38 0.17
CA GLN A 158 -10.69 -2.22 1.06
C GLN A 158 -10.88 -1.86 2.53
N TRP A 159 -11.01 -0.56 2.83
CA TRP A 159 -11.08 -0.01 4.19
C TRP A 159 -12.48 0.48 4.59
N GLY A 160 -13.51 0.26 3.76
CA GLY A 160 -14.89 0.64 4.07
C GLY A 160 -15.13 2.16 4.17
N ARG A 161 -14.36 2.96 3.43
CA ARG A 161 -14.43 4.44 3.44
C ARG A 161 -15.58 4.97 2.59
N THR A 162 -16.80 4.68 3.02
CA THR A 162 -18.04 5.16 2.37
C THR A 162 -18.12 6.69 2.30
N ASP A 163 -17.50 7.38 3.26
CA ASP A 163 -17.39 8.84 3.33
C ASP A 163 -16.60 9.46 2.16
N LEU A 164 -15.65 8.72 1.59
CA LEU A 164 -14.78 9.19 0.51
C LEU A 164 -15.34 8.93 -0.90
N LEU A 165 -16.28 8.00 -1.05
CA LEU A 165 -16.83 7.58 -2.36
C LEU A 165 -17.26 8.76 -3.23
N GLU A 166 -18.06 9.66 -2.68
CA GLU A 166 -18.59 10.78 -3.44
C GLU A 166 -17.50 11.77 -3.86
N VAL A 167 -16.51 11.99 -2.99
CA VAL A 167 -15.40 12.90 -3.26
C VAL A 167 -14.52 12.35 -4.39
N VAL A 168 -14.21 11.06 -4.33
CA VAL A 168 -13.30 10.38 -5.27
C VAL A 168 -13.97 10.18 -6.63
N VAL A 169 -15.23 9.76 -6.68
CA VAL A 169 -15.99 9.61 -7.93
C VAL A 169 -16.22 10.98 -8.61
N LYS A 170 -16.54 12.03 -7.85
CA LYS A 170 -16.66 13.40 -8.43
C LYS A 170 -15.35 13.92 -9.01
N ALA A 171 -14.21 13.46 -8.52
CA ALA A 171 -12.90 13.80 -9.06
C ALA A 171 -12.53 12.99 -10.31
N GLY A 172 -13.40 12.08 -10.76
CA GLY A 172 -13.25 11.32 -12.00
C GLY A 172 -12.83 9.87 -11.81
N ALA A 173 -12.79 9.36 -10.58
CA ALA A 173 -12.63 7.92 -10.37
C ALA A 173 -13.82 7.14 -10.93
N ASP A 174 -13.56 5.94 -11.45
CA ASP A 174 -14.53 5.15 -12.17
C ASP A 174 -14.51 3.69 -11.68
N PHE A 175 -15.69 3.10 -11.51
CA PHE A 175 -15.86 1.71 -11.06
C PHE A 175 -15.34 0.66 -12.05
N ARG A 176 -15.03 1.07 -13.30
CA ARG A 176 -14.48 0.19 -14.33
C ARG A 176 -13.01 -0.18 -14.12
N ASP A 177 -12.27 0.62 -13.34
CA ASP A 177 -10.81 0.48 -13.15
C ASP A 177 -10.09 0.47 -14.51
N ALA A 178 -10.40 1.47 -15.34
CA ALA A 178 -9.97 1.49 -16.74
C ALA A 178 -8.46 1.64 -16.90
N SER A 179 -7.78 2.18 -15.88
CA SER A 179 -6.33 2.36 -15.88
C SER A 179 -5.55 1.06 -15.65
N SER A 180 -6.17 0.04 -15.10
CA SER A 180 -5.57 -1.28 -14.93
C SER A 180 -5.68 -2.13 -16.21
N PRO A 181 -4.71 -3.04 -16.47
CA PRO A 181 -4.82 -4.03 -17.54
C PRO A 181 -6.13 -4.82 -17.41
N GLU A 182 -6.79 -5.14 -18.52
CA GLU A 182 -8.10 -5.80 -18.51
C GLU A 182 -8.12 -7.10 -17.69
N ALA A 183 -7.04 -7.87 -17.74
CA ALA A 183 -6.87 -9.09 -16.96
C ALA A 183 -6.80 -8.85 -15.44
N GLU A 184 -6.43 -7.64 -15.00
CA GLU A 184 -6.25 -7.26 -13.60
C GLU A 184 -7.46 -6.48 -13.04
N ARG A 185 -8.32 -5.94 -13.90
CA ARG A 185 -9.53 -5.22 -13.47
C ARG A 185 -10.42 -6.11 -12.61
N PHE A 186 -10.92 -5.54 -11.53
CA PHE A 186 -11.85 -6.20 -10.62
C PHE A 186 -12.87 -5.19 -10.09
N CYS A 187 -14.05 -5.69 -9.73
CA CYS A 187 -15.07 -4.88 -9.09
C CYS A 187 -14.67 -4.50 -7.66
N VAL A 188 -14.58 -3.20 -7.38
CA VAL A 188 -14.26 -2.69 -6.03
C VAL A 188 -15.25 -3.17 -4.96
N LEU A 189 -16.50 -3.49 -5.32
CA LEU A 189 -17.49 -4.02 -4.38
C LEU A 189 -17.19 -5.44 -3.86
N ARG A 190 -16.13 -6.10 -4.36
CA ARG A 190 -15.55 -7.31 -3.76
C ARG A 190 -14.66 -7.02 -2.55
N GLY A 191 -14.32 -5.76 -2.29
CA GLY A 191 -13.44 -5.36 -1.18
C GLY A 191 -13.94 -5.84 0.18
N ALA A 192 -13.01 -6.26 1.05
CA ALA A 192 -13.33 -6.81 2.37
C ALA A 192 -14.04 -5.80 3.29
N GLY A 193 -13.75 -4.50 3.16
CA GLY A 193 -14.38 -3.44 3.95
C GLY A 193 -15.72 -2.94 3.41
N VAL A 194 -16.22 -3.50 2.29
CA VAL A 194 -17.47 -3.03 1.68
C VAL A 194 -18.67 -3.63 2.41
N ASP A 195 -19.39 -2.77 3.14
CA ASP A 195 -20.66 -3.04 3.80
C ASP A 195 -21.88 -2.66 2.92
N ALA A 196 -23.09 -2.85 3.44
CA ALA A 196 -24.32 -2.52 2.71
C ALA A 196 -24.46 -1.01 2.40
N ALA A 197 -23.96 -0.13 3.28
CA ALA A 197 -24.02 1.32 3.09
C ALA A 197 -23.08 1.76 1.96
N TYR A 198 -21.90 1.16 1.88
CA TYR A 198 -20.95 1.35 0.80
C TYR A 198 -21.55 0.93 -0.54
N VAL A 199 -22.16 -0.26 -0.60
CA VAL A 199 -22.84 -0.74 -1.83
C VAL A 199 -23.92 0.24 -2.27
N ALA A 200 -24.80 0.64 -1.34
CA ALA A 200 -25.88 1.58 -1.66
C ALA A 200 -25.35 2.92 -2.16
N LYS A 201 -24.29 3.45 -1.54
CA LYS A 201 -23.67 4.71 -1.95
C LYS A 201 -22.98 4.58 -3.31
N ALA A 202 -22.25 3.48 -3.55
CA ALA A 202 -21.60 3.22 -4.83
C ALA A 202 -22.62 3.08 -5.97
N ALA A 203 -23.72 2.35 -5.74
CA ALA A 203 -24.82 2.22 -6.71
C ALA A 203 -25.45 3.58 -7.02
N ALA A 204 -25.70 4.42 -6.01
CA ALA A 204 -26.19 5.79 -6.19
C ALA A 204 -25.21 6.69 -6.97
N LEU A 205 -23.92 6.34 -6.98
CA LEU A 205 -22.87 7.02 -7.75
C LEU A 205 -22.62 6.37 -9.13
N GLY A 206 -23.45 5.40 -9.54
CA GLY A 206 -23.41 4.80 -10.87
C GLY A 206 -22.70 3.45 -10.96
N ALA A 207 -22.39 2.79 -9.83
CA ALA A 207 -21.93 1.41 -9.86
C ALA A 207 -23.07 0.47 -10.30
N THR A 208 -22.87 -0.25 -11.40
CA THR A 208 -23.77 -1.28 -11.95
C THR A 208 -22.97 -2.53 -12.35
N PRO A 209 -23.63 -3.65 -12.69
CA PRO A 209 -22.93 -4.82 -13.23
C PRO A 209 -22.04 -4.51 -14.44
N GLU A 210 -22.47 -3.59 -15.31
CA GLU A 210 -21.75 -3.19 -16.53
C GLU A 210 -20.59 -2.24 -16.25
N SER A 211 -20.68 -1.43 -15.19
CA SER A 211 -19.59 -0.53 -14.80
C SER A 211 -18.54 -1.23 -13.94
N CYS A 212 -18.75 -2.49 -13.53
CA CYS A 212 -17.88 -3.22 -12.63
C CYS A 212 -17.33 -4.48 -13.29
N SER A 213 -16.03 -4.48 -13.57
CA SER A 213 -15.34 -5.60 -14.22
C SER A 213 -15.41 -6.88 -13.38
N LYS A 214 -15.73 -8.01 -14.04
CA LYS A 214 -15.77 -9.36 -13.42
C LYS A 214 -16.68 -9.40 -12.18
N SER A 215 -17.90 -8.87 -12.31
CA SER A 215 -18.85 -8.73 -11.21
C SER A 215 -20.10 -9.61 -11.34
N GLU A 216 -20.14 -10.48 -12.35
CA GLU A 216 -21.29 -11.31 -12.69
C GLU A 216 -21.70 -12.21 -11.52
N ASP A 217 -20.72 -12.78 -10.81
CA ASP A 217 -20.86 -13.63 -9.63
C ASP A 217 -20.69 -12.85 -8.30
N LEU A 218 -20.82 -11.52 -8.30
CA LEU A 218 -20.54 -10.71 -7.09
C LEU A 218 -21.39 -11.11 -5.88
N VAL A 219 -22.68 -11.42 -6.09
CA VAL A 219 -23.57 -11.91 -5.02
C VAL A 219 -23.10 -13.28 -4.50
N HIS A 220 -22.71 -14.20 -5.38
CA HIS A 220 -22.12 -15.49 -5.00
C HIS A 220 -20.85 -15.33 -4.18
N TYR A 221 -19.94 -14.46 -4.63
CA TYR A 221 -18.71 -14.15 -3.92
C TYR A 221 -18.97 -13.66 -2.49
N ARG A 222 -19.97 -12.80 -2.29
CA ARG A 222 -20.32 -12.32 -0.95
C ARG A 222 -20.84 -13.42 -0.04
N VAL A 223 -21.73 -14.27 -0.54
CA VAL A 223 -22.25 -15.40 0.26
C VAL A 223 -21.15 -16.42 0.55
N SER A 224 -20.27 -16.71 -0.42
CA SER A 224 -19.20 -17.69 -0.27
C SER A 224 -18.12 -17.23 0.73
N ALA A 225 -17.79 -15.94 0.74
CA ALA A 225 -16.82 -15.34 1.67
C ALA A 225 -17.35 -15.19 3.11
N SER A 226 -18.67 -15.21 3.31
CA SER A 226 -19.32 -15.02 4.61
C SER A 226 -19.57 -16.34 5.37
N SER A 227 -19.87 -16.21 6.65
CA SER A 227 -20.25 -17.29 7.55
C SER A 227 -21.63 -17.04 8.15
N GLN A 228 -22.16 -18.01 8.91
CA GLN A 228 -23.41 -17.85 9.66
C GLN A 228 -23.40 -16.64 10.61
N ARG A 229 -22.23 -16.22 11.11
CA ARG A 229 -22.12 -15.08 12.03
C ARG A 229 -22.37 -13.74 11.34
N ASP A 230 -22.22 -13.71 10.02
CA ASP A 230 -22.29 -12.50 9.21
C ASP A 230 -23.66 -12.35 8.52
N ASP A 231 -24.61 -13.27 8.78
CA ASP A 231 -25.88 -13.41 8.04
C ASP A 231 -26.68 -12.10 7.93
N ASP A 232 -26.74 -11.31 8.99
CA ASP A 232 -27.42 -10.00 8.99
C ASP A 232 -26.79 -9.03 7.98
N GLU A 233 -25.46 -8.93 8.00
CA GLU A 233 -24.71 -8.03 7.13
C GLU A 233 -24.73 -8.54 5.69
N THR A 234 -24.49 -9.84 5.48
CA THR A 234 -24.56 -10.46 4.15
C THR A 234 -25.93 -10.29 3.52
N ALA A 235 -27.02 -10.49 4.28
CA ALA A 235 -28.38 -10.28 3.78
C ALA A 235 -28.62 -8.83 3.32
N ALA A 236 -28.11 -7.85 4.08
CA ALA A 236 -28.21 -6.43 3.73
C ALA A 236 -27.39 -6.10 2.46
N ILE A 237 -26.16 -6.62 2.35
CA ILE A 237 -25.31 -6.46 1.17
C ILE A 237 -25.97 -7.10 -0.06
N VAL A 238 -26.47 -8.33 0.05
CA VAL A 238 -27.16 -9.04 -1.04
C VAL A 238 -28.37 -8.25 -1.50
N THR A 239 -29.19 -7.75 -0.58
CA THR A 239 -30.36 -6.93 -0.92
C THR A 239 -29.95 -5.67 -1.69
N ALA A 240 -28.90 -4.98 -1.23
CA ALA A 240 -28.39 -3.78 -1.89
C ALA A 240 -27.83 -4.07 -3.29
N LEU A 241 -27.06 -5.15 -3.45
CA LEU A 241 -26.51 -5.59 -4.74
C LEU A 241 -27.61 -5.97 -5.73
N VAL A 242 -28.57 -6.80 -5.33
CA VAL A 242 -29.66 -7.20 -6.23
C VAL A 242 -30.51 -5.98 -6.60
N GLY A 243 -30.81 -5.10 -5.64
CA GLY A 243 -31.55 -3.86 -5.90
C GLY A 243 -30.84 -2.93 -6.88
N ALA A 244 -29.50 -3.00 -6.96
CA ALA A 244 -28.69 -2.26 -7.91
C ALA A 244 -28.43 -3.00 -9.24
N GLY A 245 -29.06 -4.16 -9.45
CA GLY A 245 -29.08 -4.88 -10.73
C GLY A 245 -28.20 -6.12 -10.81
N TRP A 246 -27.40 -6.43 -9.78
CA TRP A 246 -26.60 -7.65 -9.79
C TRP A 246 -27.46 -8.92 -9.75
N SER A 247 -26.96 -9.99 -10.37
CA SER A 247 -27.66 -11.27 -10.44
C SER A 247 -27.69 -11.98 -9.10
N ALA A 248 -28.87 -12.41 -8.66
CA ALA A 248 -29.05 -13.23 -7.45
C ALA A 248 -28.74 -14.71 -7.66
N THR A 249 -28.56 -15.15 -8.91
CA THR A 249 -28.43 -16.56 -9.30
C THR A 249 -27.11 -16.90 -9.96
N SER A 250 -26.38 -15.91 -10.47
CA SER A 250 -25.10 -16.13 -11.13
C SER A 250 -24.06 -16.65 -10.15
N HIS A 251 -23.21 -17.55 -10.64
CA HIS A 251 -22.11 -18.18 -9.93
C HIS A 251 -20.93 -18.37 -10.91
N PRO A 252 -19.70 -18.53 -10.42
CA PRO A 252 -18.54 -18.74 -11.30
C PRO A 252 -18.51 -20.17 -11.85
N ASP A 253 -17.86 -20.37 -13.00
CA ASP A 253 -17.79 -21.66 -13.72
C ASP A 253 -17.22 -22.82 -12.90
N PHE A 254 -16.41 -22.54 -11.88
CA PHE A 254 -15.81 -23.56 -11.01
C PHE A 254 -16.71 -23.99 -9.85
N SER A 255 -17.89 -23.37 -9.69
CA SER A 255 -18.84 -23.67 -8.62
C SER A 255 -20.18 -24.04 -9.23
N GLU A 256 -20.73 -25.19 -8.85
CA GLU A 256 -22.07 -25.64 -9.25
C GLU A 256 -23.16 -25.10 -8.31
N GLU A 257 -22.78 -24.50 -7.17
CA GLU A 257 -23.73 -24.01 -6.18
C GLU A 257 -24.12 -22.56 -6.47
N THR A 258 -25.42 -22.32 -6.54
CA THR A 258 -25.99 -20.97 -6.60
C THR A 258 -25.79 -20.23 -5.26
N PRO A 259 -25.91 -18.89 -5.23
CA PRO A 259 -25.90 -18.14 -3.98
C PRO A 259 -26.91 -18.64 -2.93
N LEU A 260 -28.09 -19.07 -3.38
CA LEU A 260 -29.15 -19.57 -2.50
C LEU A 260 -28.78 -20.91 -1.85
N GLU A 261 -28.21 -21.84 -2.63
CA GLU A 261 -27.74 -23.13 -2.13
C GLU A 261 -26.60 -22.96 -1.13
N LEU A 262 -25.63 -22.08 -1.44
CA LEU A 262 -24.55 -21.73 -0.52
C LEU A 262 -25.07 -21.16 0.80
N ALA A 263 -26.01 -20.22 0.75
CA ALA A 263 -26.60 -19.61 1.95
C ALA A 263 -27.33 -20.65 2.82
N ARG A 264 -28.05 -21.59 2.19
CA ARG A 264 -28.71 -22.72 2.90
C ARG A 264 -27.68 -23.65 3.54
N ASN A 265 -26.64 -24.03 2.81
CA ASN A 265 -25.56 -24.92 3.29
C ASN A 265 -24.79 -24.28 4.46
N LYS A 266 -24.57 -22.96 4.41
CA LYS A 266 -23.94 -22.17 5.49
C LYS A 266 -24.89 -21.79 6.63
N LYS A 267 -26.18 -22.19 6.56
CA LYS A 267 -27.21 -21.91 7.58
C LYS A 267 -27.41 -20.40 7.84
N MET A 268 -27.56 -19.64 6.76
CA MET A 268 -27.72 -18.17 6.75
C MET A 268 -29.19 -17.79 6.42
N PRO A 269 -30.14 -17.96 7.36
CA PRO A 269 -31.57 -17.83 7.08
C PRO A 269 -32.00 -16.43 6.58
N LYS A 270 -31.36 -15.35 7.02
CA LYS A 270 -31.71 -13.99 6.56
C LYS A 270 -31.23 -13.76 5.13
N THR A 271 -30.04 -14.25 4.81
CA THR A 271 -29.49 -14.20 3.45
C THR A 271 -30.32 -15.07 2.50
N VAL A 272 -30.79 -16.23 2.95
CA VAL A 272 -31.74 -17.06 2.20
C VAL A 272 -33.02 -16.29 1.90
N ALA A 273 -33.63 -15.64 2.90
CA ALA A 273 -34.85 -14.86 2.70
C ALA A 273 -34.64 -13.67 1.73
N ALA A 274 -33.48 -13.00 1.80
CA ALA A 274 -33.12 -11.92 0.88
C ALA A 274 -33.01 -12.44 -0.57
N LEU A 275 -32.36 -13.58 -0.78
CA LEU A 275 -32.20 -14.20 -2.11
C LEU A 275 -33.53 -14.72 -2.68
N GLU A 276 -34.40 -15.31 -1.85
CA GLU A 276 -35.73 -15.77 -2.28
C GLU A 276 -36.65 -14.60 -2.66
N SER A 277 -36.59 -13.49 -1.90
CA SER A 277 -37.35 -12.28 -2.23
C SER A 277 -36.88 -11.65 -3.55
N ALA A 278 -35.57 -11.67 -3.77
CA ALA A 278 -34.92 -11.18 -4.98
C ALA A 278 -35.30 -11.98 -6.24
N THR A 279 -35.37 -13.31 -6.16
CA THR A 279 -35.75 -14.17 -7.29
C THR A 279 -37.24 -14.16 -7.57
N ALA A 280 -38.08 -13.95 -6.55
CA ALA A 280 -39.54 -13.84 -6.72
C ALA A 280 -40.00 -12.50 -7.35
N SER A 281 -39.15 -11.47 -7.35
CA SER A 281 -39.49 -10.11 -7.83
C SER A 281 -39.06 -9.83 -9.28
N ARG A 282 -38.52 -10.83 -10.00
CA ARG A 282 -38.15 -10.75 -11.42
C ARG A 282 -39.17 -11.50 -12.28
#